data_AF-A0A9D2F676-F1
#
_entry.id   AF-A0A9D2F676-F1
#
_cell.length_a   1.000
_cell.length_b   1.000
_cell.length_c   1.000
_cell.angle_alpha   90.00
_cell.angle_beta   90.00
_cell.angle_gamma   90.00
#
_symmetry.space_group_name_H-M   'P 1'
#
loop_
_entity.id
_entity.type
_entity.pdbx_description
1 polymer ?
#
loop_
_entity_poly.entity_id
_entity_poly.type
_entity_poly.pdbx_seq_one_letter_code
_entity_poly.pdbx_strand_id
1 'polypeptide(L)' 'MSEKRLFTSESVSEGHPDKVSDQILDAILDAVLKEDPQARTAVETSVTTGYVNVFGEVSTTAYVN' A
#
# COMPACT_ATOMS: atom_id res chain seq x y z
N MET A 1 -27.94 -19.92 26.73
CA MET A 1 -27.97 -18.99 25.57
C MET A 1 -26.68 -18.19 25.58
N SER A 2 -26.05 -17.97 24.43
CA SER A 2 -24.87 -17.08 24.36
C SER A 2 -25.30 -15.63 24.67
N GLU A 3 -24.54 -14.91 25.50
CA GLU A 3 -24.77 -13.49 25.75
C GLU A 3 -24.59 -12.67 24.47
N LYS A 4 -25.52 -11.74 24.20
CA LYS A 4 -25.39 -10.79 23.10
C LYS A 4 -24.24 -9.83 23.39
N ARG A 5 -23.26 -9.75 22.48
CA ARG A 5 -22.14 -8.80 22.55
C ARG A 5 -22.32 -7.72 21.50
N LEU A 6 -21.93 -6.50 21.84
CA LEU A 6 -21.83 -5.40 20.89
C LEU A 6 -20.45 -5.47 20.22
N PHE A 7 -20.43 -5.41 18.89
CA PHE A 7 -19.21 -5.37 18.08
C PHE A 7 -19.38 -4.27 17.04
N THR A 8 -18.35 -3.45 16.87
CA THR A 8 -18.34 -2.36 15.90
C THR A 8 -17.09 -2.49 15.04
N SER A 9 -17.23 -2.21 13.76
CA SER A 9 -16.16 -2.11 12.78
C SER A 9 -16.37 -0.84 11.97
N GLU A 10 -15.28 -0.31 11.43
CA GLU A 10 -15.31 0.82 10.49
C GLU A 10 -14.57 0.48 9.20
N SER A 11 -14.71 1.34 8.20
CA SER A 11 -14.02 1.29 6.92
C SER A 11 -13.92 2.70 6.35
N VAL A 12 -12.98 2.91 5.44
CA VAL A 12 -12.79 4.17 4.72
C VAL A 12 -12.83 3.90 3.21
N SER A 13 -13.22 4.90 2.43
CA SER A 13 -13.24 4.77 0.96
C SER A 13 -11.82 4.75 0.39
N GLU A 14 -11.71 4.34 -0.88
CA GLU A 14 -10.46 4.37 -1.65
C GLU A 14 -9.80 5.76 -1.74
N GLY A 15 -10.59 6.83 -1.56
CA GLY A 15 -10.10 8.22 -1.57
C GLY A 15 -9.55 8.71 -0.23
N HIS A 16 -9.64 7.91 0.83
CA HIS A 16 -8.98 8.24 2.10
C HIS A 16 -7.46 8.28 1.89
N PRO A 17 -6.73 9.29 2.40
CA PRO A 17 -5.30 9.45 2.13
C PRO A 17 -4.48 8.18 2.42
N ASP A 18 -4.76 7.50 3.52
CA ASP A 18 -4.08 6.23 3.85
C ASP A 18 -4.35 5.14 2.79
N LYS A 19 -5.58 5.05 2.26
CA LYS A 19 -5.91 4.11 1.19
C LYS A 19 -5.35 4.53 -0.16
N VAL A 20 -5.14 5.83 -0.40
CA VAL A 20 -4.42 6.31 -1.58
C VAL A 20 -2.94 5.90 -1.49
N SER A 21 -2.31 6.05 -0.31
CA SER A 21 -0.94 5.55 -0.07
C SER A 21 -0.83 4.04 -0.31
N ASP A 22 -1.76 3.25 0.25
CA ASP A 22 -1.80 1.78 0.05
C ASP A 22 -1.87 1.43 -1.44
N GLN A 23 -2.78 2.08 -2.20
CA GLN A 23 -2.96 1.81 -3.63
C GLN A 23 -1.73 2.17 -4.46
N ILE A 24 -1.06 3.29 -4.15
CA ILE A 24 0.19 3.67 -4.82
C ILE A 24 1.27 2.63 -4.54
N LEU A 25 1.39 2.19 -3.29
CA LEU A 25 2.36 1.18 -2.91
C LEU A 25 2.09 -0.16 -3.62
N ASP A 26 0.84 -0.62 -3.65
CA ASP A 26 0.45 -1.85 -4.33
C ASP A 26 0.73 -1.78 -5.84
N ALA A 27 0.50 -0.63 -6.47
CA ALA A 27 0.82 -0.45 -7.89
C ALA A 27 2.32 -0.56 -8.19
N ILE A 28 3.17 -0.03 -7.30
CA ILE A 28 4.64 -0.18 -7.40
C ILE A 28 5.02 -1.65 -7.20
N LEU A 29 4.48 -2.31 -6.18
CA LEU A 29 4.73 -3.74 -5.92
C LEU A 29 4.34 -4.60 -7.11
N ASP A 30 3.16 -4.38 -7.69
CA ASP A 30 2.67 -5.10 -8.86
C ASP A 30 3.60 -4.93 -10.07
N ALA A 31 4.04 -3.70 -10.34
CA ALA A 31 4.96 -3.41 -11.42
C ALA A 31 6.32 -4.10 -11.22
N VAL A 32 6.86 -4.09 -9.99
CA VAL A 32 8.11 -4.75 -9.65
C VAL A 32 7.98 -6.27 -9.77
N LEU A 33 6.95 -6.88 -9.18
CA LEU A 33 6.76 -8.33 -9.19
C LEU A 33 6.44 -8.90 -10.58
N LYS A 34 5.86 -8.09 -11.46
CA LYS A 34 5.63 -8.46 -12.85
C LYS A 34 6.92 -8.70 -13.62
N GLU A 35 7.97 -7.94 -13.32
CA GLU A 35 9.29 -8.06 -13.95
C GLU A 35 10.22 -9.01 -13.18
N ASP A 36 10.19 -8.96 -11.85
CA ASP A 36 11.02 -9.77 -10.97
C ASP A 36 10.16 -10.41 -9.86
N PRO A 37 9.64 -11.64 -10.07
CA PRO A 37 8.81 -12.33 -9.07
C PRO A 37 9.52 -12.70 -7.77
N GLN A 38 10.86 -12.59 -7.71
CA GLN A 38 11.65 -12.85 -6.50
C GLN A 38 12.08 -11.55 -5.80
N ALA A 39 11.63 -10.40 -6.29
CA ALA A 39 11.92 -9.11 -5.68
C ALA A 39 11.44 -9.05 -4.23
N ARG A 40 12.14 -8.24 -3.44
CA ARG A 40 11.76 -7.90 -2.06
C ARG A 40 11.63 -6.39 -1.95
N THR A 41 10.50 -5.94 -1.42
CA THR A 41 10.22 -4.53 -1.24
C THR A 41 9.69 -4.27 0.17
N ALA A 42 10.19 -3.19 0.74
CA ALA A 42 9.68 -2.51 1.92
C ALA A 42 9.56 -1.01 1.57
N VAL A 43 9.00 -0.75 0.39
CA VAL A 43 8.64 0.61 -0.05
C VAL A 43 7.41 1.04 0.75
N GLU A 44 7.33 2.33 1.03
CA GLU A 44 6.28 2.98 1.78
C GLU A 44 5.86 4.25 1.03
N THR A 45 4.59 4.63 1.18
CA THR A 45 4.07 5.86 0.56
C THR A 45 3.43 6.75 1.63
N SER A 46 3.76 8.04 1.60
CA SER A 46 3.01 9.06 2.35
C SER A 46 2.52 10.15 1.42
N VAL A 47 1.26 10.57 1.63
CA VAL A 47 0.59 11.56 0.79
C VAL A 47 0.19 12.78 1.62
N THR A 48 0.34 13.95 1.03
CA THR A 48 -0.13 15.22 1.61
C THR A 48 -0.48 16.20 0.50
N THR A 49 -0.84 17.43 0.86
CA THR A 49 -1.30 18.45 -0.09
C THR A 49 -0.26 18.72 -1.17
N GLY A 50 -0.56 18.31 -2.40
CA GLY A 50 0.29 18.53 -3.57
C GLY A 50 1.58 17.71 -3.58
N TYR A 51 1.72 16.70 -2.72
CA TYR A 51 2.96 15.93 -2.59
C TYR A 51 2.70 14.45 -2.30
N VAL A 52 3.47 13.60 -2.97
CA VAL A 52 3.53 12.16 -2.74
C VAL A 52 4.99 11.80 -2.49
N ASN A 53 5.27 11.21 -1.33
CA ASN A 53 6.58 10.71 -0.97
C ASN A 53 6.59 9.19 -1.11
N VAL A 54 7.43 8.66 -1.99
CA VAL A 54 7.71 7.22 -2.08
C VAL A 54 9.12 7.00 -1.53
N PHE A 55 9.24 6.16 -0.52
CA PHE A 55 10.49 5.94 0.20
C PHE A 55 10.61 4.48 0.68
N GLY A 56 11.77 4.10 1.22
CA GLY A 56 12.00 2.74 1.71
C GLY A 56 13.03 1.99 0.88
N GLU A 57 12.94 0.67 0.88
CA GLU A 57 13.96 -0.21 0.31
C GLU A 57 13.37 -1.18 -0.72
N VAL A 58 14.09 -1.37 -1.83
CA VAL A 58 13.75 -2.38 -2.82
C VAL A 58 15.01 -3.15 -3.24
N SER A 59 14.89 -4.47 -3.28
CA SER A 59 15.89 -5.38 -3.83
C SER A 59 15.26 -6.11 -5.01
N THR A 60 15.57 -5.65 -6.23
CA THR A 60 15.01 -6.17 -7.47
C THR A 60 15.97 -5.94 -8.62
N THR A 61 15.79 -6.70 -9.71
CA THR A 61 16.41 -6.43 -11.02
C THR A 61 15.50 -5.63 -11.96
N ALA A 62 14.23 -5.45 -11.59
CA ALA A 62 13.25 -4.67 -12.34
C ALA A 62 13.60 -3.17 -12.36
N TYR A 63 13.19 -2.48 -13.42
CA TYR A 63 13.25 -1.02 -13.48
C TYR A 63 11.85 -0.46 -13.76
N VAL A 64 11.24 0.11 -12.73
CA VAL A 64 9.89 0.68 -12.76
C VAL A 64 10.00 2.20 -12.65
N ASN A 65 9.26 2.92 -13.51
CA ASN A 65 9.19 4.39 -13.54
C ASN A 65 7.80 4.87 -13.14
#